data_AF-A0A9E4UNX2-F1
#
_entry.id   AF-A0A9E4UNX2-F1
#
_cell.length_a   1.000
_cell.length_b   1.000
_cell.length_c   1.000
_cell.angle_alpha   90.00
_cell.angle_beta   90.00
_cell.angle_gamma   90.00
#
_symmetry.space_group_name_H-M   'P 1'
#
loop_
_entity.id
_entity.type
_entity.pdbx_description
1 polymer ?
#
loop_
_entity_poly.entity_id
_entity_poly.type
_entity_poly.pdbx_seq_one_letter_code
_entity_poly.pdbx_strand_id
1 'polypeptide(L)'
;MQDRGKRNRKRIFPDERRRWLDKYEGGKSQSALAKETGRNIRTITTHVQRASDERERAIARTDLYRQAVTKHNKDLLAVLEGARQSLVVPHAELLTVLVHFPWDKAYMLPAGLEFQDGVLSLASVRSDEDQIRILELAREHLRRDKELWNGLDEWWSMLKEYADECLELGRRVGAKASEKLAVELTSREGSATGLEEGLHEGFVSWPCRLSIEAASGKVTNDHIDEIKVTDSQLRYGGDTIATLSSPEKRDAARAYFLELITTLPQDPSVRKVARQKRQLDSDARRLRRLIGDALLMGFVPGRCSVCKRVGL
;
A
#
# COMPACT_ATOMS: atom_id res chain seq x y z
N MET A 1 -46.14 31.68 66.27
CA MET A 1 -45.61 31.03 65.06
C MET A 1 -44.66 32.00 64.38
N GLN A 2 -43.35 31.83 64.54
CA GLN A 2 -42.36 32.67 63.88
C GLN A 2 -42.26 32.29 62.41
N ASP A 3 -42.60 33.23 61.55
CA ASP A 3 -42.45 33.16 60.11
C ASP A 3 -40.96 33.03 59.76
N ARG A 4 -40.50 31.78 59.55
CA ARG A 4 -39.17 31.50 59.03
C ARG A 4 -39.17 31.90 57.57
N GLY A 5 -38.99 33.20 57.33
CA GLY A 5 -38.83 33.79 56.02
C GLY A 5 -37.86 32.95 55.19
N LYS A 6 -38.39 32.30 54.14
CA LYS A 6 -37.62 31.54 53.17
C LYS A 6 -36.61 32.48 52.54
N ARG A 7 -35.39 32.54 53.09
CA ARG A 7 -34.26 33.27 52.48
C ARG A 7 -34.07 32.69 51.09
N ASN A 8 -34.42 33.50 50.10
CA ASN A 8 -34.33 33.16 48.70
C ASN A 8 -32.86 32.79 48.40
N ARG A 9 -32.57 31.50 48.20
CA ARG A 9 -31.20 31.01 47.97
C ARG A 9 -30.76 31.55 46.61
N LYS A 10 -30.02 32.67 46.60
CA LYS A 10 -29.43 33.24 45.38
C LYS A 10 -28.65 32.13 44.65
N ARG A 11 -29.10 31.81 43.43
CA ARG A 11 -28.49 30.83 42.52
C ARG A 11 -27.02 31.19 42.31
N ILE A 12 -26.15 30.19 42.34
CA ILE A 12 -24.71 30.34 42.12
C ILE A 12 -24.42 29.93 40.67
N PHE A 13 -23.87 30.86 39.89
CA PHE A 13 -23.59 30.67 38.47
C PHE A 13 -22.25 29.96 38.23
N PRO A 14 -22.05 29.27 37.09
CA PRO A 14 -20.81 28.54 36.80
C PRO A 14 -19.53 29.40 36.95
N ASP A 15 -19.55 30.64 36.47
CA ASP A 15 -18.38 31.54 36.55
C ASP A 15 -18.05 31.94 37.98
N GLU A 16 -19.05 32.09 38.84
CA GLU A 16 -18.86 32.35 40.27
C GLU A 16 -18.18 31.14 40.95
N ARG A 17 -18.60 29.91 40.59
CA ARG A 17 -17.96 28.69 41.10
C ARG A 17 -16.52 28.54 40.64
N ARG A 18 -16.22 28.85 39.36
CA ARG A 18 -14.86 28.83 38.82
C ARG A 18 -13.95 29.80 39.59
N ARG A 19 -14.41 31.04 39.82
CA ARG A 19 -13.67 32.02 40.63
C ARG A 19 -13.42 31.54 42.06
N TRP A 20 -14.35 30.80 42.67
CA TRP A 20 -14.15 30.23 44.00
C TRP A 20 -13.11 29.11 43.99
N LEU A 21 -13.11 28.25 42.97
CA LEU A 21 -12.08 27.24 42.77
C LEU A 21 -10.70 27.90 42.58
N ASP A 22 -10.57 28.90 41.70
CA ASP A 22 -9.30 29.59 41.45
C ASP A 22 -8.71 30.20 42.74
N LYS A 23 -9.56 30.83 43.56
CA LYS A 23 -9.14 31.38 44.86
C LYS A 23 -8.74 30.30 45.86
N TYR A 24 -9.45 29.16 45.87
CA TYR A 24 -9.15 28.03 46.75
C TYR A 24 -7.80 27.39 46.38
N GLU A 25 -7.57 27.13 45.10
CA GLU A 25 -6.28 26.63 44.57
C GLU A 25 -5.14 27.64 44.79
N GLY A 26 -5.42 28.94 44.78
CA GLY A 26 -4.49 30.00 45.16
C GLY A 26 -4.19 30.10 46.66
N GLY A 27 -4.65 29.14 47.46
CA GLY A 27 -4.35 29.03 48.90
C GLY A 27 -5.39 29.67 49.84
N LYS A 28 -6.48 30.26 49.33
CA LYS A 28 -7.55 30.75 50.24
C LYS A 28 -8.34 29.59 50.84
N SER A 29 -8.52 29.60 52.16
CA SER A 29 -9.35 28.60 52.83
C SER A 29 -10.85 28.78 52.50
N GLN A 30 -11.61 27.68 52.56
CA GLN A 30 -13.07 27.70 52.34
C GLN A 30 -13.80 28.60 53.36
N SER A 31 -13.29 28.70 54.58
CA SER A 31 -13.79 29.63 55.61
C SER A 31 -13.59 31.09 55.23
N ALA A 32 -12.43 31.43 54.66
CA ALA A 32 -12.16 32.78 54.17
C ALA A 32 -13.09 33.15 52.99
N LEU A 33 -13.30 32.21 52.06
CA LEU A 33 -14.25 32.38 50.95
C LEU A 33 -15.70 32.53 51.43
N ALA A 34 -16.11 31.77 52.44
CA ALA A 34 -17.45 31.87 53.05
C ALA A 34 -17.68 33.26 53.66
N LYS A 35 -16.67 33.79 54.37
CA LYS A 35 -16.70 35.14 54.95
C LYS A 35 -16.72 36.22 53.87
N GLU A 36 -15.89 36.10 52.84
CA GLU A 36 -15.80 37.07 51.73
C GLU A 36 -17.10 37.15 50.91
N THR A 37 -17.77 36.02 50.70
CA THR A 37 -18.98 35.93 49.84
C THR A 37 -20.29 36.03 50.60
N GLY A 38 -20.26 36.03 51.93
CA GLY A 38 -21.45 35.96 52.79
C GLY A 38 -22.25 34.66 52.64
N ARG A 39 -21.62 33.57 52.19
CA ARG A 39 -22.25 32.28 51.96
C ARG A 39 -21.90 31.27 53.06
N ASN A 40 -22.75 30.29 53.27
CA ASN A 40 -22.48 29.19 54.22
C ASN A 40 -21.26 28.39 53.75
N ILE A 41 -20.35 28.03 54.66
CA ILE A 41 -19.17 27.23 54.35
C ILE A 41 -19.49 25.93 53.62
N ARG A 42 -20.57 25.21 54.00
CA ARG A 42 -21.01 24.00 53.29
C ARG A 42 -21.35 24.28 51.84
N THR A 43 -21.96 25.43 51.55
CA THR A 43 -22.27 25.87 50.18
C THR A 43 -20.99 26.15 49.40
N ILE A 44 -20.00 26.82 50.01
CA ILE A 44 -18.68 27.01 49.39
C ILE A 44 -18.01 25.67 49.10
N THR A 45 -17.91 24.77 50.09
CA THR A 45 -17.30 23.44 49.92
C THR A 45 -17.96 22.66 48.78
N THR A 46 -19.30 22.57 48.75
CA THR A 46 -20.02 21.85 47.68
C THR A 46 -19.78 22.46 46.31
N HIS A 47 -19.77 23.79 46.18
CA HIS A 47 -19.60 24.45 44.89
C HIS A 47 -18.13 24.48 44.41
N VAL A 48 -17.17 24.55 45.32
CA VAL A 48 -15.74 24.38 45.02
C VAL A 48 -15.48 22.96 44.54
N GLN A 49 -15.97 21.94 45.26
CA GLN A 49 -15.85 20.54 44.83
C GLN A 49 -16.48 20.33 43.45
N ARG A 50 -17.70 20.83 43.24
CA ARG A 50 -18.38 20.72 41.95
C ARG A 50 -17.61 21.41 40.82
N ALA A 51 -16.99 22.56 41.07
CA ALA A 51 -16.15 23.23 40.08
C ALA A 51 -14.87 22.44 39.78
N SER A 52 -14.25 21.83 40.81
CA SER A 52 -13.11 20.92 40.66
C SER A 52 -13.48 19.74 39.75
N ASP A 53 -14.57 19.03 40.07
CA ASP A 53 -15.06 17.90 39.28
C ASP A 53 -15.39 18.32 37.83
N GLU A 54 -16.00 19.49 37.63
CA GLU A 54 -16.30 20.03 36.29
C GLU A 54 -15.02 20.33 35.50
N ARG A 55 -13.98 20.86 36.15
CA ARG A 55 -12.67 21.14 35.53
C ARG A 55 -11.92 19.85 35.20
N GLU A 56 -11.84 18.90 36.13
CA GLU A 56 -11.20 17.59 35.90
C GLU A 56 -11.85 16.86 34.73
N ARG A 57 -13.19 16.85 34.66
CA ARG A 57 -13.92 16.28 33.51
C ARG A 57 -13.60 17.00 32.20
N ALA A 58 -13.46 18.33 32.23
CA ALA A 58 -13.11 19.10 31.04
C ALA A 58 -11.68 18.80 30.57
N ILE A 59 -10.72 18.66 31.50
CA ILE A 59 -9.34 18.26 31.22
C ILE A 59 -9.32 16.84 30.63
N ALA A 60 -9.92 15.87 31.32
CA ALA A 60 -9.98 14.48 30.86
C ALA A 60 -10.63 14.37 29.47
N ARG A 61 -11.69 15.13 29.21
CA ARG A 61 -12.32 15.21 27.88
C ARG A 61 -11.37 15.79 26.82
N THR A 62 -10.67 16.87 27.15
CA THR A 62 -9.70 17.50 26.25
C THR A 62 -8.55 16.55 25.91
N ASP A 63 -8.07 15.79 26.90
CA ASP A 63 -7.01 14.80 26.70
C ASP A 63 -7.47 13.61 25.86
N LEU A 64 -8.69 13.10 26.10
CA LEU A 64 -9.30 12.06 25.26
C LEU A 64 -9.43 12.52 23.79
N TYR A 65 -9.85 13.77 23.55
CA TYR A 65 -9.90 14.32 22.19
C TYR A 65 -8.51 14.44 21.58
N ARG A 66 -7.52 14.96 22.32
CA ARG A 66 -6.13 15.05 21.84
C ARG A 66 -5.59 13.68 21.45
N GLN A 67 -5.82 12.66 22.27
CA GLN A 67 -5.41 11.29 21.99
C GLN A 67 -6.10 10.73 20.75
N ALA A 68 -7.42 10.91 20.61
CA ALA A 68 -8.17 10.46 19.45
C ALA A 68 -7.68 11.12 18.16
N VAL A 69 -7.41 12.43 18.17
CA VAL A 69 -6.86 13.16 17.02
C VAL A 69 -5.45 12.70 16.67
N THR A 70 -4.61 12.51 17.67
CA THR A 70 -3.23 12.04 17.47
C THR A 70 -3.23 10.64 16.86
N LYS A 71 -4.07 9.74 17.38
CA LYS A 71 -4.24 8.39 16.84
C LYS A 71 -4.76 8.43 15.40
N HIS A 72 -5.84 9.18 15.15
CA HIS A 72 -6.40 9.35 13.81
C HIS A 72 -5.36 9.86 12.81
N ASN A 73 -4.60 10.90 13.16
CA ASN A 73 -3.53 11.41 12.30
C ASN A 73 -2.44 10.36 12.04
N LYS A 74 -2.04 9.59 13.07
CA LYS A 74 -1.07 8.50 12.92
C LYS A 74 -1.58 7.42 11.94
N ASP A 75 -2.86 7.06 12.04
CA ASP A 75 -3.49 6.07 11.16
C ASP A 75 -3.51 6.58 9.70
N LEU A 76 -3.81 7.87 9.48
CA LEU A 76 -3.74 8.50 8.15
C LEU A 76 -2.31 8.52 7.58
N LEU A 77 -1.30 8.82 8.40
CA LEU A 77 0.10 8.79 7.96
C LEU A 77 0.54 7.36 7.62
N ALA A 78 0.13 6.37 8.41
CA ALA A 78 0.44 4.97 8.17
C ALA A 78 -0.13 4.47 6.84
N VAL A 79 -1.38 4.82 6.52
CA VAL A 79 -1.98 4.40 5.23
C VAL A 79 -1.32 5.09 4.03
N LEU A 80 -0.89 6.36 4.17
CA LEU A 80 -0.15 7.06 3.12
C LEU A 80 1.23 6.45 2.91
N GLU A 81 1.93 6.08 3.98
CA GLU A 81 3.22 5.37 3.87
C GLU A 81 3.05 3.99 3.21
N GLY A 82 1.99 3.24 3.57
CA GLY A 82 1.64 2.00 2.88
C GLY A 82 1.38 2.20 1.39
N ALA A 83 0.63 3.23 1.02
CA ALA A 83 0.40 3.59 -0.38
C ALA A 83 1.71 3.99 -1.10
N ARG A 84 2.63 4.69 -0.42
CA ARG A 84 3.94 5.04 -0.98
C ARG A 84 4.82 3.80 -1.22
N GLN A 85 4.78 2.85 -0.30
CA GLN A 85 5.52 1.60 -0.38
C GLN A 85 4.96 0.67 -1.47
N SER A 86 3.64 0.71 -1.72
CA SER A 86 3.00 -0.11 -2.74
C SER A 86 3.23 0.38 -4.17
N LEU A 87 3.79 1.59 -4.38
CA LEU A 87 4.12 2.15 -5.71
C LEU A 87 5.32 1.46 -6.39
N VAL A 88 5.41 0.13 -6.35
CA VAL A 88 6.46 -0.69 -6.95
C VAL A 88 5.94 -1.30 -8.24
N VAL A 89 6.67 -1.18 -9.33
CA VAL A 89 6.33 -1.87 -10.58
C VAL A 89 6.94 -3.26 -10.54
N PRO A 90 6.15 -4.35 -10.54
CA PRO A 90 6.68 -5.71 -10.57
C PRO A 90 7.59 -5.94 -11.77
N HIS A 91 8.56 -6.82 -11.60
CA HIS A 91 9.39 -7.29 -12.71
C HIS A 91 8.53 -8.08 -13.68
N ALA A 92 8.70 -7.82 -14.98
CA ALA A 92 7.91 -8.49 -16.01
C ALA A 92 8.09 -10.01 -15.97
N GLU A 93 9.28 -10.48 -15.60
CA GLU A 93 9.63 -11.90 -15.50
C GLU A 93 8.74 -12.67 -14.51
N LEU A 94 8.33 -12.01 -13.41
CA LEU A 94 7.42 -12.58 -12.41
C LEU A 94 5.99 -12.70 -12.95
N LEU A 95 5.61 -11.87 -13.92
CA LEU A 95 4.26 -11.82 -14.46
C LEU A 95 4.13 -12.73 -15.69
N THR A 96 5.13 -12.77 -16.55
CA THR A 96 5.12 -13.55 -17.80
C THR A 96 5.02 -15.06 -17.58
N VAL A 97 5.42 -15.55 -16.41
CA VAL A 97 5.40 -16.99 -16.09
C VAL A 97 4.05 -17.48 -15.57
N LEU A 98 3.26 -16.62 -14.93
CA LEU A 98 2.06 -17.02 -14.19
C LEU A 98 0.98 -17.70 -15.06
N VAL A 99 0.99 -17.48 -16.38
CA VAL A 99 0.02 -18.10 -17.29
C VAL A 99 0.26 -19.61 -17.46
N HIS A 100 1.52 -20.05 -17.40
CA HIS A 100 1.91 -21.41 -17.80
C HIS A 100 2.12 -22.34 -16.61
N PHE A 101 2.35 -21.77 -15.44
CA PHE A 101 2.55 -22.51 -14.22
C PHE A 101 1.30 -22.24 -13.37
N PRO A 102 0.27 -23.10 -13.42
CA PRO A 102 -0.90 -22.95 -12.56
C PRO A 102 -0.42 -23.04 -11.12
N TRP A 103 -0.71 -21.98 -10.38
CA TRP A 103 -0.34 -21.85 -8.99
C TRP A 103 -1.61 -22.21 -8.21
N ASP A 104 -1.62 -23.37 -7.56
CA ASP A 104 -2.79 -23.91 -6.83
C ASP A 104 -3.31 -23.02 -5.68
N LYS A 105 -2.67 -21.87 -5.45
CA LYS A 105 -2.98 -20.91 -4.38
C LYS A 105 -3.06 -19.52 -4.97
N ALA A 106 -3.86 -18.64 -4.36
CA ALA A 106 -3.79 -17.22 -4.65
C ALA A 106 -2.38 -16.71 -4.30
N TYR A 107 -1.74 -16.01 -5.23
CA TYR A 107 -0.42 -15.41 -4.99
C TYR A 107 -0.50 -13.90 -4.94
N MET A 108 0.05 -13.36 -3.85
CA MET A 108 0.23 -11.94 -3.65
C MET A 108 1.54 -11.51 -4.27
N LEU A 109 1.44 -10.78 -5.36
CA LEU A 109 2.54 -10.13 -6.05
C LEU A 109 2.82 -8.75 -5.43
N PRO A 110 4.00 -8.17 -5.69
CA PRO A 110 4.30 -6.79 -5.30
C PRO A 110 3.21 -5.81 -5.77
N ALA A 111 3.06 -4.71 -5.04
CA ALA A 111 2.01 -3.71 -5.25
C ALA A 111 0.58 -4.19 -5.03
N GLY A 112 0.37 -5.34 -4.39
CA GLY A 112 -0.97 -5.84 -4.11
C GLY A 112 -1.68 -6.39 -5.36
N LEU A 113 -0.93 -6.88 -6.34
CA LEU A 113 -1.53 -7.68 -7.40
C LEU A 113 -1.81 -9.08 -6.84
N GLU A 114 -2.96 -9.63 -7.17
CA GLU A 114 -3.35 -11.00 -6.82
C GLU A 114 -3.61 -11.76 -8.10
N PHE A 115 -3.03 -12.95 -8.19
CA PHE A 115 -3.26 -13.86 -9.31
C PHE A 115 -4.00 -15.08 -8.80
N GLN A 116 -5.21 -15.31 -9.35
CA GLN A 116 -6.05 -16.44 -9.02
C GLN A 116 -6.77 -16.93 -10.28
N ASP A 117 -6.76 -18.24 -10.52
CA ASP A 117 -7.48 -18.90 -11.62
C ASP A 117 -7.21 -18.30 -13.01
N GLY A 118 -5.96 -17.88 -13.27
CA GLY A 118 -5.57 -17.27 -14.54
C GLY A 118 -5.99 -15.81 -14.70
N VAL A 119 -6.61 -15.22 -13.68
CA VAL A 119 -7.07 -13.84 -13.66
C VAL A 119 -6.20 -13.04 -12.70
N LEU A 120 -5.69 -11.92 -13.20
CA LEU A 120 -5.02 -10.93 -12.37
C LEU A 120 -6.04 -9.92 -11.86
N SER A 121 -6.22 -9.88 -10.55
CA SER A 121 -6.89 -8.81 -9.85
C SER A 121 -5.84 -7.86 -9.29
N LEU A 122 -6.18 -6.59 -9.21
CA LEU A 122 -5.59 -5.79 -8.14
C LEU A 122 -6.28 -6.34 -6.89
N ALA A 123 -5.59 -7.18 -6.10
CA ALA A 123 -5.98 -7.28 -4.71
C ALA A 123 -6.01 -5.83 -4.26
N SER A 124 -7.12 -5.41 -3.67
CA SER A 124 -7.05 -4.12 -3.01
C SER A 124 -5.81 -4.25 -2.10
N VAL A 125 -4.94 -3.25 -2.08
CA VAL A 125 -3.89 -3.09 -1.04
C VAL A 125 -4.55 -2.95 0.36
N ARG A 126 -5.70 -3.62 0.56
CA ARG A 126 -6.83 -3.25 1.39
C ARG A 126 -7.80 -4.45 1.55
N SER A 127 -7.29 -5.69 1.67
CA SER A 127 -8.16 -6.82 2.06
C SER A 127 -8.79 -6.60 3.44
N ASP A 128 -8.22 -5.67 4.20
CA ASP A 128 -8.78 -5.11 5.41
C ASP A 128 -9.67 -3.90 5.08
N GLU A 129 -10.99 -4.05 5.29
CA GLU A 129 -11.99 -2.99 5.14
C GLU A 129 -11.61 -1.72 5.92
N ASP A 130 -10.91 -1.87 7.06
CA ASP A 130 -10.45 -0.75 7.87
C ASP A 130 -9.38 0.06 7.12
N GLN A 131 -8.46 -0.59 6.41
CA GLN A 131 -7.45 0.11 5.60
C GLN A 131 -8.06 0.83 4.41
N ILE A 132 -9.08 0.23 3.75
CA ILE A 132 -9.88 0.92 2.72
C ILE A 132 -10.44 2.19 3.32
N ARG A 133 -11.08 2.07 4.48
CA ARG A 133 -11.76 3.19 5.11
C ARG A 133 -10.80 4.30 5.52
N ILE A 134 -9.64 3.95 6.10
CA ILE A 134 -8.63 4.95 6.49
C ILE A 134 -8.08 5.67 5.26
N LEU A 135 -7.88 4.98 4.13
CA LEU A 135 -7.43 5.62 2.89
C LEU A 135 -8.48 6.56 2.29
N GLU A 136 -9.77 6.22 2.38
CA GLU A 136 -10.85 7.14 2.03
C GLU A 136 -10.82 8.40 2.91
N LEU A 137 -10.60 8.24 4.22
CA LEU A 137 -10.46 9.37 5.13
C LEU A 137 -9.24 10.23 4.77
N ALA A 138 -8.12 9.62 4.35
CA ALA A 138 -6.95 10.35 3.85
C ALA A 138 -7.30 11.13 2.57
N ARG A 139 -8.08 10.55 1.66
CA ARG A 139 -8.61 11.24 0.46
C ARG A 139 -9.54 12.40 0.80
N GLU A 140 -10.36 12.28 1.85
CA GLU A 140 -11.17 13.39 2.36
C GLU A 140 -10.31 14.53 2.94
N HIS A 141 -9.23 14.19 3.66
CA HIS A 141 -8.28 15.17 4.20
C HIS A 141 -7.55 15.93 3.07
N LEU A 142 -6.95 15.18 2.15
CA LEU A 142 -6.19 15.70 1.00
C LEU A 142 -7.09 15.95 -0.22
N ARG A 143 -8.34 16.37 -0.01
CA ARG A 143 -9.32 16.54 -1.11
C ARG A 143 -8.87 17.57 -2.15
N ARG A 144 -8.00 18.50 -1.78
CA ARG A 144 -7.45 19.53 -2.67
C ARG A 144 -6.32 18.98 -3.55
N ASP A 145 -5.67 17.90 -3.14
CA ASP A 145 -4.56 17.26 -3.85
C ASP A 145 -5.09 16.31 -4.93
N LYS A 146 -5.89 16.85 -5.86
CA LYS A 146 -6.52 16.08 -6.94
C LYS A 146 -5.48 15.36 -7.82
N GLU A 147 -4.33 16.00 -8.02
CA GLU A 147 -3.22 15.42 -8.79
C GLU A 147 -2.71 14.11 -8.18
N LEU A 148 -2.58 14.05 -6.84
CA LEU A 148 -2.17 12.84 -6.14
C LEU A 148 -3.19 11.72 -6.35
N TRP A 149 -4.47 11.99 -6.12
CA TRP A 149 -5.50 10.96 -6.17
C TRP A 149 -5.80 10.47 -7.58
N ASN A 150 -5.92 11.38 -8.54
CA ASN A 150 -6.10 11.01 -9.94
C ASN A 150 -4.87 10.24 -10.45
N GLY A 151 -3.66 10.68 -10.10
CA GLY A 151 -2.45 9.99 -10.49
C GLY A 151 -2.33 8.60 -9.86
N LEU A 152 -2.76 8.41 -8.61
CA LEU A 152 -2.85 7.08 -8.00
C LEU A 152 -3.85 6.19 -8.74
N ASP A 153 -5.07 6.68 -9.00
CA ASP A 153 -6.12 5.93 -9.69
C ASP A 153 -5.65 5.53 -11.12
N GLU A 154 -5.03 6.46 -11.86
CA GLU A 154 -4.42 6.21 -13.18
C GLU A 154 -3.27 5.20 -13.12
N TRP A 155 -2.39 5.33 -12.12
CA TRP A 155 -1.24 4.43 -11.94
C TRP A 155 -1.70 2.99 -11.67
N TRP A 156 -2.71 2.79 -10.83
CA TRP A 156 -3.27 1.47 -10.57
C TRP A 156 -3.92 0.85 -11.81
N SER A 157 -4.64 1.65 -12.60
CA SER A 157 -5.20 1.19 -13.88
C SER A 157 -4.10 0.75 -14.84
N MET A 158 -3.07 1.57 -15.02
CA MET A 158 -1.95 1.28 -15.89
C MET A 158 -1.12 0.08 -15.41
N LEU A 159 -1.00 -0.12 -14.09
CA LEU A 159 -0.30 -1.26 -13.51
C LEU A 159 -1.02 -2.57 -13.87
N LYS A 160 -2.35 -2.60 -13.75
CA LYS A 160 -3.16 -3.75 -14.15
C LYS A 160 -2.98 -4.05 -15.64
N GLU A 161 -3.13 -3.03 -16.50
CA GLU A 161 -2.92 -3.19 -17.94
C GLU A 161 -1.51 -3.70 -18.27
N TYR A 162 -0.47 -3.16 -17.65
CA TYR A 162 0.91 -3.63 -17.82
C TYR A 162 1.04 -5.10 -17.46
N ALA A 163 0.39 -5.53 -16.39
CA ALA A 163 0.48 -6.90 -15.93
C ALA A 163 -0.31 -7.88 -16.80
N ASP A 164 -1.49 -7.49 -17.28
CA ASP A 164 -2.25 -8.24 -18.29
C ASP A 164 -1.44 -8.40 -19.59
N GLU A 165 -0.75 -7.35 -20.04
CA GLU A 165 0.11 -7.41 -21.22
C GLU A 165 1.35 -8.29 -21.00
N CYS A 166 1.91 -8.32 -19.78
CA CYS A 166 2.98 -9.26 -19.42
C CYS A 166 2.49 -10.72 -19.48
N LEU A 167 1.30 -11.00 -18.95
CA LEU A 167 0.69 -12.33 -19.00
C LEU A 167 0.48 -12.78 -20.45
N GLU A 168 -0.09 -11.92 -21.29
CA GLU A 168 -0.32 -12.22 -22.71
C GLU A 168 0.99 -12.38 -23.51
N LEU A 169 2.02 -11.60 -23.19
CA LEU A 169 3.36 -11.79 -23.77
C LEU A 169 3.91 -13.18 -23.40
N GLY A 170 3.87 -13.55 -22.12
CA GLY A 170 4.30 -14.85 -21.64
C GLY A 170 3.55 -15.99 -22.33
N ARG A 171 2.22 -15.89 -22.44
CA ARG A 171 1.36 -16.83 -23.16
C ARG A 171 1.84 -17.08 -24.59
N ARG A 172 2.03 -16.00 -25.36
CA ARG A 172 2.44 -16.09 -26.77
C ARG A 172 3.86 -16.62 -26.94
N VAL A 173 4.80 -16.19 -26.10
CA VAL A 173 6.19 -16.67 -26.15
C VAL A 173 6.26 -18.17 -25.85
N GLY A 174 5.56 -18.62 -24.80
CA GLY A 174 5.47 -20.03 -24.45
C GLY A 174 4.85 -20.87 -25.57
N ALA A 175 3.69 -20.47 -26.08
CA ALA A 175 3.00 -21.20 -27.16
C ALA A 175 3.85 -21.33 -28.43
N LYS A 176 4.48 -20.24 -28.87
CA LYS A 176 5.35 -20.24 -30.06
C LYS A 176 6.57 -21.14 -29.86
N ALA A 177 7.14 -21.18 -28.66
CA ALA A 177 8.27 -22.04 -28.37
C ALA A 177 7.90 -23.51 -28.37
N SER A 178 6.77 -23.87 -27.75
CA SER A 178 6.26 -25.24 -27.75
C SER A 178 5.96 -25.75 -29.16
N GLU A 179 5.35 -24.91 -30.00
CA GLU A 179 5.12 -25.21 -31.42
C GLU A 179 6.43 -25.42 -32.17
N LYS A 180 7.38 -24.47 -32.02
CA LYS A 180 8.64 -24.48 -32.78
C LYS A 180 9.56 -25.64 -32.42
N LEU A 181 9.58 -26.04 -31.14
CA LEU A 181 10.48 -27.06 -30.61
C LEU A 181 9.82 -28.42 -30.43
N ALA A 182 8.50 -28.53 -30.69
CA ALA A 182 7.70 -29.73 -30.49
C ALA A 182 7.86 -30.33 -29.08
N VAL A 183 7.85 -29.47 -28.06
CA VAL A 183 7.97 -29.82 -26.64
C VAL A 183 7.00 -29.02 -25.78
N GLU A 184 6.44 -29.64 -24.76
CA GLU A 184 5.49 -29.00 -23.85
C GLU A 184 6.20 -28.12 -22.80
N LEU A 185 5.44 -27.21 -22.19
CA LEU A 185 5.87 -26.46 -21.02
C LEU A 185 5.69 -27.35 -19.79
N THR A 186 6.78 -27.66 -19.09
CA THR A 186 6.79 -28.57 -17.94
C THR A 186 6.53 -27.80 -16.66
N SER A 187 5.53 -28.22 -15.86
CA SER A 187 5.19 -27.54 -14.61
C SER A 187 6.34 -27.56 -13.59
N ARG A 188 6.30 -26.64 -12.62
CA ARG A 188 7.34 -26.50 -11.60
C ARG A 188 7.53 -27.76 -10.76
N GLU A 189 6.48 -28.57 -10.58
CA GLU A 189 6.52 -29.84 -9.83
C GLU A 189 7.33 -30.92 -10.57
N GLY A 190 7.25 -30.96 -11.90
CA GLY A 190 8.13 -31.79 -12.74
C GLY A 190 9.56 -31.23 -12.85
N SER A 191 9.70 -29.89 -12.81
CA SER A 191 10.99 -29.19 -12.91
C SER A 191 11.95 -29.41 -11.74
N ALA A 192 11.45 -29.78 -10.56
CA ALA A 192 12.26 -29.94 -9.35
C ALA A 192 13.36 -31.01 -9.50
N THR A 193 13.16 -31.97 -10.40
CA THR A 193 14.17 -32.97 -10.77
C THR A 193 14.96 -32.57 -12.03
N GLY A 194 14.41 -31.70 -12.88
CA GLY A 194 14.97 -31.34 -14.18
C GLY A 194 15.08 -32.52 -15.15
N LEU A 195 14.39 -33.63 -14.88
CA LEU A 195 14.47 -34.88 -15.64
C LEU A 195 13.39 -35.01 -16.71
N GLU A 196 12.26 -34.33 -16.56
CA GLU A 196 11.18 -34.34 -17.54
C GLU A 196 11.56 -33.51 -18.78
N GLU A 197 11.38 -34.10 -19.96
CA GLU A 197 11.63 -33.40 -21.23
C GLU A 197 10.59 -32.30 -21.44
N GLY A 198 11.07 -31.07 -21.68
CA GLY A 198 10.22 -29.91 -21.93
C GLY A 198 10.87 -28.57 -21.62
N LEU A 199 10.07 -27.52 -21.74
CA LEU A 199 10.44 -26.12 -21.48
C LEU A 199 10.04 -25.73 -20.06
N HIS A 200 10.96 -25.18 -19.28
CA HIS A 200 10.75 -24.85 -17.87
C HIS A 200 10.39 -23.37 -17.68
N GLU A 201 10.01 -22.98 -16.46
CA GLU A 201 9.66 -21.59 -16.10
C GLU A 201 10.71 -20.56 -16.50
N GLY A 202 11.98 -20.91 -16.31
CA GLY A 202 13.13 -20.09 -16.72
C GLY A 202 13.13 -19.75 -18.21
N PHE A 203 12.52 -20.57 -19.07
CA PHE A 203 12.45 -20.30 -20.50
C PHE A 203 11.53 -19.14 -20.85
N VAL A 204 10.41 -18.93 -20.15
CA VAL A 204 9.48 -17.84 -20.50
C VAL A 204 9.91 -16.53 -19.83
N SER A 205 10.34 -16.60 -18.58
CA SER A 205 10.75 -15.42 -17.79
C SER A 205 11.93 -14.68 -18.42
N TRP A 206 12.95 -15.43 -18.84
CA TRP A 206 14.22 -14.86 -19.25
C TRP A 206 14.17 -14.07 -20.58
N PRO A 207 13.71 -14.63 -21.71
CA PRO A 207 13.62 -13.90 -22.98
C PRO A 207 12.70 -12.71 -22.87
N CYS A 208 11.59 -12.82 -22.14
CA CYS A 208 10.68 -11.69 -21.92
C CYS A 208 11.38 -10.58 -21.13
N ARG A 209 12.08 -10.90 -20.03
CA ARG A 209 12.86 -9.92 -19.27
C ARG A 209 13.86 -9.19 -20.15
N LEU A 210 14.77 -9.94 -20.79
CA LEU A 210 15.83 -9.34 -21.60
C LEU A 210 15.26 -8.48 -22.73
N SER A 211 14.19 -8.95 -23.36
CA SER A 211 13.59 -8.21 -24.48
C SER A 211 12.92 -6.92 -24.03
N ILE A 212 12.26 -6.93 -22.88
CA ILE A 212 11.66 -5.72 -22.28
C ILE A 212 12.76 -4.74 -21.84
N GLU A 213 13.87 -5.22 -21.29
CA GLU A 213 15.01 -4.39 -20.89
C GLU A 213 15.71 -3.76 -22.10
N ALA A 214 15.98 -4.56 -23.14
CA ALA A 214 16.53 -4.10 -24.41
C ALA A 214 15.60 -3.06 -25.07
N ALA A 215 14.29 -3.34 -25.15
CA ALA A 215 13.31 -2.39 -25.68
C ALA A 215 13.13 -1.13 -24.81
N SER A 216 13.56 -1.17 -23.54
CA SER A 216 13.63 -0.01 -22.65
C SER A 216 14.90 0.82 -22.84
N GLY A 217 15.83 0.38 -23.69
CA GLY A 217 17.10 1.05 -23.94
C GLY A 217 18.19 0.73 -22.92
N LYS A 218 18.00 -0.30 -22.07
CA LYS A 218 19.09 -0.84 -21.26
C LYS A 218 20.00 -1.69 -22.15
N VAL A 219 21.31 -1.51 -22.02
CA VAL A 219 22.30 -2.33 -22.74
C VAL A 219 22.27 -3.75 -22.18
N THR A 220 21.98 -4.73 -23.02
CA THR A 220 21.85 -6.16 -22.65
C THR A 220 22.99 -7.03 -23.21
N ASN A 221 24.13 -6.41 -23.54
CA ASN A 221 25.17 -7.04 -24.38
C ASN A 221 25.91 -8.23 -23.75
N ASP A 222 25.69 -8.55 -22.48
CA ASP A 222 26.48 -9.58 -21.77
C ASP A 222 25.81 -10.97 -21.66
N HIS A 223 24.58 -11.15 -22.17
CA HIS A 223 23.78 -12.35 -21.82
C HIS A 223 23.74 -13.48 -22.86
N ILE A 224 24.34 -13.30 -24.03
CA ILE A 224 24.28 -14.30 -25.13
C ILE A 224 25.14 -15.52 -24.81
N ASP A 225 26.27 -15.33 -24.13
CA ASP A 225 27.23 -16.40 -23.82
C ASP A 225 26.88 -17.20 -22.56
N GLU A 226 25.77 -16.86 -21.88
CA GLU A 226 25.38 -17.45 -20.60
C GLU A 226 24.52 -18.73 -20.74
N ILE A 227 24.05 -19.07 -21.95
CA ILE A 227 23.34 -20.35 -22.18
C ILE A 227 24.34 -21.50 -22.14
N LYS A 228 24.36 -22.22 -21.02
CA LYS A 228 25.20 -23.40 -20.81
C LYS A 228 24.44 -24.65 -21.23
N VAL A 229 25.10 -25.48 -22.03
CA VAL A 229 24.61 -26.81 -22.40
C VAL A 229 25.24 -27.83 -21.47
N THR A 230 24.44 -28.66 -20.83
CA THR A 230 24.86 -29.87 -20.11
C THR A 230 24.30 -31.11 -20.80
N ASP A 231 24.55 -32.30 -20.24
CA ASP A 231 24.20 -33.60 -20.85
C ASP A 231 22.77 -33.71 -21.37
N SER A 232 21.79 -33.14 -20.66
CA SER A 232 20.37 -33.14 -21.05
C SER A 232 19.68 -31.79 -20.89
N GLN A 233 20.37 -30.76 -20.40
CA GLN A 233 19.74 -29.49 -20.02
C GLN A 233 20.37 -28.29 -20.72
N LEU A 234 19.52 -27.32 -21.02
CA LEU A 234 19.91 -25.96 -21.31
C LEU A 234 19.70 -25.14 -20.04
N ARG A 235 20.72 -24.40 -19.63
CA ARG A 235 20.70 -23.59 -18.41
C ARG A 235 21.08 -22.15 -18.70
N TYR A 236 20.46 -21.22 -17.99
CA TYR A 236 20.76 -19.80 -18.03
C TYR A 236 20.70 -19.22 -16.61
N GLY A 237 21.69 -18.42 -16.21
CA GLY A 237 21.67 -17.74 -14.92
C GLY A 237 21.61 -18.65 -13.67
N GLY A 238 21.84 -19.96 -13.83
CA GLY A 238 21.67 -20.96 -12.77
C GLY A 238 20.38 -21.77 -12.88
N ASP A 239 19.40 -21.32 -13.65
CA ASP A 239 18.12 -21.98 -13.86
C ASP A 239 18.16 -22.92 -15.07
N THR A 240 17.37 -23.99 -15.02
CA THR A 240 17.12 -24.86 -16.19
C THR A 240 16.02 -24.20 -17.02
N ILE A 241 16.30 -23.98 -18.30
CA ILE A 241 15.34 -23.39 -19.25
C ILE A 241 14.72 -24.47 -20.16
N ALA A 242 15.45 -25.54 -20.47
CA ALA A 242 14.90 -26.69 -21.18
C ALA A 242 15.60 -27.99 -20.77
N THR A 243 14.87 -29.09 -20.73
CA THR A 243 15.43 -30.44 -20.66
C THR A 243 15.07 -31.17 -21.95
N LEU A 244 16.08 -31.66 -22.68
CA LEU A 244 15.90 -32.24 -24.01
C LEU A 244 16.79 -33.47 -24.17
N SER A 245 16.16 -34.58 -24.57
CA SER A 245 16.77 -35.91 -24.63
C SER A 245 17.80 -36.07 -25.75
N SER A 246 17.64 -35.36 -26.88
CA SER A 246 18.58 -35.43 -28.01
C SER A 246 19.46 -34.18 -28.14
N PRO A 247 20.74 -34.33 -28.56
CA PRO A 247 21.62 -33.21 -28.86
C PRO A 247 21.06 -32.28 -29.94
N GLU A 248 20.44 -32.84 -30.99
CA GLU A 248 19.85 -32.07 -32.09
C GLU A 248 18.74 -31.13 -31.61
N LYS A 249 17.85 -31.62 -30.72
CA LYS A 249 16.82 -30.77 -30.11
C LYS A 249 17.43 -29.66 -29.25
N ARG A 250 18.50 -29.96 -28.50
CA ARG A 250 19.20 -28.95 -27.69
C ARG A 250 19.81 -27.85 -28.54
N ASP A 251 20.47 -28.21 -29.62
CA ASP A 251 21.09 -27.23 -30.51
C ASP A 251 20.02 -26.39 -31.20
N ALA A 252 18.92 -27.00 -31.64
CA ALA A 252 17.76 -26.30 -32.19
C ALA A 252 17.12 -25.34 -31.18
N ALA A 253 16.92 -25.78 -29.94
CA ALA A 253 16.39 -24.95 -28.86
C ALA A 253 17.32 -23.78 -28.52
N ARG A 254 18.63 -24.04 -28.39
CA ARG A 254 19.62 -22.98 -28.17
C ARG A 254 19.61 -21.96 -29.30
N ALA A 255 19.60 -22.40 -30.56
CA ALA A 255 19.54 -21.51 -31.72
C ALA A 255 18.26 -20.66 -31.71
N TYR A 256 17.11 -21.29 -31.44
CA TYR A 256 15.83 -20.59 -31.30
C TYR A 256 15.85 -19.56 -30.17
N PHE A 257 16.46 -19.88 -29.03
CA PHE A 257 16.54 -18.95 -27.89
C PHE A 257 17.37 -17.72 -28.24
N LEU A 258 18.50 -17.92 -28.93
CA LEU A 258 19.35 -16.83 -29.41
C LEU A 258 18.65 -15.96 -30.47
N GLU A 259 17.90 -16.58 -31.38
CA GLU A 259 17.05 -15.86 -32.33
C GLU A 259 15.94 -15.08 -31.61
N LEU A 260 15.32 -15.67 -30.60
CA LEU A 260 14.23 -15.06 -29.87
C LEU A 260 14.70 -13.80 -29.14
N ILE A 261 15.82 -13.83 -28.40
CA ILE A 261 16.33 -12.65 -27.68
C ILE A 261 16.78 -11.51 -28.60
N THR A 262 17.12 -11.81 -29.86
CA THR A 262 17.53 -10.79 -30.85
C THR A 262 16.32 -10.18 -31.55
N THR A 263 15.28 -10.97 -31.80
CA THR A 263 14.09 -10.54 -32.56
C THR A 263 12.96 -10.00 -31.69
N LEU A 264 12.73 -10.60 -30.52
CA LEU A 264 11.65 -10.25 -29.59
C LEU A 264 11.70 -8.79 -29.08
N PRO A 265 12.86 -8.12 -28.86
CA PRO A 265 12.90 -6.69 -28.53
C PRO A 265 12.27 -5.77 -29.59
N GLN A 266 12.19 -6.24 -30.84
CA GLN A 266 11.60 -5.50 -31.96
C GLN A 266 10.07 -5.69 -32.04
N ASP A 267 9.52 -6.67 -31.31
CA ASP A 267 8.09 -6.96 -31.30
C ASP A 267 7.29 -5.75 -30.74
N PRO A 268 6.23 -5.31 -31.44
CA PRO A 268 5.39 -4.19 -30.99
C PRO A 268 4.85 -4.36 -29.56
N SER A 269 4.51 -5.58 -29.15
CA SER A 269 3.99 -5.88 -27.81
C SER A 269 5.05 -5.74 -26.73
N VAL A 270 6.28 -6.16 -26.99
CA VAL A 270 7.41 -5.98 -26.05
C VAL A 270 7.73 -4.50 -25.89
N ARG A 271 7.75 -3.75 -26.99
CA ARG A 271 7.94 -2.29 -26.94
C ARG A 271 6.80 -1.59 -26.19
N LYS A 272 5.57 -2.07 -26.32
CA LYS A 272 4.41 -1.58 -25.56
C LYS A 272 4.61 -1.80 -24.06
N VAL A 273 4.93 -3.02 -23.64
CA VAL A 273 5.21 -3.37 -22.23
C VAL A 273 6.39 -2.56 -21.67
N ALA A 274 7.48 -2.43 -22.44
CA ALA A 274 8.64 -1.63 -22.06
C ALA A 274 8.32 -0.14 -21.89
N ARG A 275 7.43 0.41 -22.73
CA ARG A 275 6.95 1.79 -22.60
C ARG A 275 6.06 1.95 -21.37
N GLN A 276 5.11 1.04 -21.16
CA GLN A 276 4.24 1.04 -19.97
C GLN A 276 5.06 0.97 -18.68
N LYS A 277 6.05 0.08 -18.61
CA LYS A 277 6.96 -0.04 -17.46
C LYS A 277 7.67 1.28 -17.17
N ARG A 278 8.26 1.91 -18.19
CA ARG A 278 8.94 3.22 -18.03
C ARG A 278 7.99 4.32 -17.55
N GLN A 279 6.77 4.34 -18.05
CA GLN A 279 5.74 5.28 -17.62
C GLN A 279 5.36 5.04 -16.15
N LEU A 280 5.07 3.79 -15.78
CA LEU A 280 4.77 3.39 -14.40
C LEU A 280 5.91 3.74 -13.43
N ASP A 281 7.17 3.53 -13.81
CA ASP A 281 8.33 3.89 -12.99
C ASP A 281 8.49 5.41 -12.84
N SER A 282 8.19 6.17 -13.90
CA SER A 282 8.16 7.63 -13.85
C SER A 282 7.06 8.14 -12.91
N ASP A 283 5.84 7.65 -13.10
CA ASP A 283 4.67 8.06 -12.33
C ASP A 283 4.78 7.63 -10.87
N ALA A 284 5.29 6.43 -10.60
CA ALA A 284 5.58 5.97 -9.24
C ALA A 284 6.56 6.90 -8.52
N ARG A 285 7.63 7.36 -9.19
CA ARG A 285 8.57 8.32 -8.59
C ARG A 285 7.91 9.66 -8.29
N ARG A 286 7.07 10.17 -9.20
CA ARG A 286 6.31 11.42 -8.99
C ARG A 286 5.32 11.27 -7.83
N LEU A 287 4.50 10.23 -7.82
CA LEU A 287 3.51 9.98 -6.78
C LEU A 287 4.16 9.75 -5.41
N ARG A 288 5.28 9.02 -5.35
CA ARG A 288 6.05 8.87 -4.10
C ARG A 288 6.56 10.20 -3.55
N ARG A 289 6.88 11.18 -4.40
CA ARG A 289 7.25 12.54 -3.95
C ARG A 289 6.04 13.27 -3.40
N LEU A 290 4.90 13.26 -4.10
CA LEU A 290 3.66 13.90 -3.64
C LEU A 290 3.21 13.34 -2.28
N ILE A 291 3.24 12.01 -2.11
CA ILE A 291 2.95 11.36 -0.83
C ILE A 291 4.04 11.72 0.21
N GLY A 292 5.30 11.73 -0.20
CA GLY A 292 6.43 12.13 0.65
C GLY A 292 6.27 13.53 1.22
N ASP A 293 5.84 14.50 0.42
CA ASP A 293 5.59 15.88 0.85
C ASP A 293 4.46 15.93 1.90
N ALA A 294 3.40 15.14 1.71
CA ALA A 294 2.32 15.00 2.70
C ALA A 294 2.82 14.39 4.02
N LEU A 295 3.69 13.38 3.95
CA LEU A 295 4.26 12.70 5.12
C LEU A 295 5.24 13.61 5.88
N LEU A 296 6.04 14.42 5.18
CA LEU A 296 7.02 15.33 5.77
C LEU A 296 6.39 16.41 6.66
N MET A 297 5.13 16.77 6.43
CA MET A 297 4.41 17.70 7.31
C MET A 297 4.20 17.12 8.72
N GLY A 298 4.26 15.79 8.89
CA GLY A 298 3.97 15.12 10.17
C GLY A 298 2.49 15.16 10.58
N PHE A 299 1.63 15.74 9.73
CA PHE A 299 0.18 15.70 9.86
C PHE A 299 -0.49 15.79 8.48
N VAL A 300 -1.69 15.23 8.37
CA VAL A 300 -2.46 15.25 7.12
C VAL A 300 -3.47 16.41 7.16
N PRO A 301 -3.29 17.49 6.37
CA PRO A 301 -4.15 18.66 6.43
C PRO A 301 -5.59 18.34 6.00
N GLY A 302 -6.54 19.18 6.40
CA GLY A 302 -7.95 19.03 6.04
C GLY A 302 -8.82 18.40 7.12
N ARG A 303 -10.05 18.01 6.75
CA ARG A 303 -11.04 17.40 7.65
C ARG A 303 -11.83 16.32 6.95
N CYS A 304 -11.82 15.11 7.50
CA CYS A 304 -12.71 14.04 7.07
C CYS A 304 -14.03 14.00 7.87
N SER A 305 -14.91 13.09 7.47
CA SER A 305 -16.16 12.75 8.11
C SER A 305 -16.01 12.41 9.60
N VAL A 306 -14.91 11.76 10.01
CA VAL A 306 -14.60 11.49 11.43
C VAL A 306 -14.27 12.77 12.19
N CYS A 307 -13.35 13.61 11.66
CA CYS A 307 -13.00 14.90 12.26
C CYS A 307 -14.23 15.79 12.49
N LYS A 308 -15.14 15.83 11.52
CA LYS A 308 -16.39 16.59 11.62
C LYS A 308 -17.30 16.11 12.75
N ARG A 309 -17.40 14.80 12.98
CA ARG A 309 -18.20 14.22 14.07
C ARG A 309 -17.61 14.52 15.45
N VAL A 310 -16.29 14.62 15.55
CA VAL A 310 -15.57 14.92 16.80
C VAL A 310 -15.54 16.44 17.09
N GLY A 311 -15.96 17.27 16.14
CA GLY A 311 -16.02 18.73 16.31
C GLY A 311 -14.72 19.45 16.03
N LEU A 312 -13.87 18.89 15.15
CA LEU A 312 -12.64 19.51 14.66
C LEU A 312 -12.87 20.38 13.43
#